data_AF-A0A1M5J7Z8-F1
#
_entry.id   AF-A0A1M5J7Z8-F1
#
_cell.length_a   1.000
_cell.length_b   1.000
_cell.length_c   1.000
_cell.angle_alpha   90.00
_cell.angle_beta   90.00
_cell.angle_gamma   90.00
#
_symmetry.space_group_name_H-M   'P 1'
#
loop_
_entity.id
_entity.type
_entity.pdbx_description
1 polymer ?
#
loop_
_entity_poly.entity_id
_entity_poly.type
_entity_poly.pdbx_seq_one_letter_code
_entity_poly.pdbx_strand_id
1 'polypeptide(L)'
;MKRKVQHLFSALTLAGFIFIAFGSGDDKKSNSINSSTAISTTENSKPDVEILKQSANYEPALSSYTIHCRVKNNTNELITYLDLKATFYDKKGNIVGTGIGNAANFAAGAEKTVDAIGLDIQNCENYEVEIGNVMN
;
A
#
# COMPACT_ATOMS: atom_id res chain seq x y z
N MET A 1 13.04 -11.58 32.17
CA MET A 1 13.94 -10.55 31.59
C MET A 1 13.07 -9.60 30.75
N LYS A 2 12.85 -8.35 31.18
CA LYS A 2 11.95 -7.41 30.50
C LYS A 2 12.71 -6.67 29.39
N ARG A 3 12.36 -6.88 28.11
CA ARG A 3 12.90 -6.06 27.00
C ARG A 3 11.83 -5.07 26.56
N LYS A 4 12.18 -3.79 26.64
CA LYS A 4 11.35 -2.64 26.25
C LYS A 4 11.27 -2.61 24.72
N VAL A 5 10.05 -2.60 24.18
CA VAL A 5 9.80 -2.32 22.76
C VAL A 5 9.92 -0.81 22.58
N GLN A 6 10.81 -0.36 21.68
CA GLN A 6 10.95 1.05 21.32
C GLN A 6 10.19 1.30 20.02
N HIS A 7 9.41 2.37 20.01
CA HIS A 7 8.49 2.77 18.97
C HIS A 7 9.18 3.24 17.68
N LEU A 8 8.58 2.84 16.55
CA LEU A 8 8.25 3.60 15.34
C LEU A 8 9.09 4.85 15.00
N PHE A 9 9.83 4.79 13.89
CA PHE A 9 10.12 5.97 13.06
C PHE A 9 9.85 5.63 11.59
N SER A 10 8.70 6.08 11.09
CA SER A 10 8.41 6.13 9.65
C SER A 10 9.15 7.33 9.07
N ALA A 11 10.18 7.06 8.25
CA ALA A 11 10.90 8.08 7.51
C ALA A 11 10.33 8.14 6.08
N LEU A 12 9.28 8.93 5.90
CA LEU A 12 8.79 9.33 4.58
C LEU A 12 9.74 10.38 4.01
N THR A 13 10.66 9.98 3.13
CA THR A 13 11.48 10.93 2.35
C THR A 13 10.99 10.91 0.90
N LEU A 14 10.11 11.86 0.58
CA LEU A 14 9.66 12.11 -0.78
C LEU A 14 10.71 13.00 -1.48
N ALA A 15 11.64 12.39 -2.20
CA ALA A 15 12.55 13.10 -3.09
C ALA A 15 11.86 13.32 -4.45
N GLY A 16 11.28 14.51 -4.64
CA GLY A 16 10.74 14.95 -5.92
C GLY A 16 11.86 15.30 -6.90
N PHE A 17 11.93 14.59 -8.02
CA PHE A 17 12.72 15.02 -9.18
C PHE A 17 11.85 15.87 -10.10
N ILE A 18 12.09 17.17 -10.11
CA ILE A 18 11.53 18.10 -11.10
C ILE A 18 12.48 18.12 -12.30
N PHE A 19 12.04 17.60 -13.46
CA PHE A 19 12.69 17.86 -14.75
C PHE A 19 11.99 19.05 -15.42
N ILE A 20 12.65 20.21 -15.47
CA ILE A 20 12.26 21.31 -16.36
C ILE A 20 13.12 21.19 -17.62
N ALA A 21 12.53 20.74 -18.72
CA ALA A 21 13.14 20.85 -20.03
C ALA A 21 12.57 22.09 -20.74
N PHE A 22 13.37 23.16 -20.82
CA PHE A 22 13.13 24.26 -21.75
C PHE A 22 13.65 23.85 -23.13
N GLY A 23 12.74 23.62 -24.06
CA GLY A 23 13.03 23.45 -25.48
C GLY A 23 12.48 24.64 -26.27
N SER A 24 13.38 25.45 -26.83
CA SER A 24 13.10 26.56 -27.74
C SER A 24 13.04 26.04 -29.18
N GLY A 25 12.03 26.45 -29.95
CA GLY A 25 11.92 26.17 -31.38
C GLY A 25 10.68 26.83 -32.00
N ASP A 26 10.91 27.81 -32.86
CA ASP A 26 9.90 28.67 -33.47
C ASP A 26 9.05 28.00 -34.57
N ASP A 27 7.82 28.53 -34.65
CA ASP A 27 6.64 28.30 -35.50
C ASP A 27 6.78 27.76 -36.94
N LYS A 28 5.91 26.78 -37.29
CA LYS A 28 5.10 26.79 -38.54
C LYS A 28 3.74 26.07 -38.39
N LYS A 29 2.72 26.78 -38.87
CA LYS A 29 1.27 26.51 -38.93
C LYS A 29 0.89 25.34 -39.85
N SER A 30 0.06 24.42 -39.37
CA SER A 30 -0.87 23.62 -40.21
C SER A 30 -2.14 23.25 -39.42
N ASN A 31 -3.24 23.22 -40.16
CA ASN A 31 -4.63 23.25 -39.74
C ASN A 31 -5.20 21.85 -39.42
N SER A 32 -6.31 21.80 -38.67
CA SER A 32 -7.17 20.63 -38.37
C SER A 32 -6.58 19.67 -37.32
N ILE A 33 -7.22 19.32 -36.19
CA ILE A 33 -8.61 18.91 -35.96
C ILE A 33 -8.98 19.30 -34.52
N ASN A 34 -10.22 19.75 -34.30
CA ASN A 34 -10.85 19.82 -32.98
C ASN A 34 -10.89 18.41 -32.37
N SER A 35 -9.85 18.04 -31.63
CA SER A 35 -9.95 17.01 -30.62
C SER A 35 -10.04 17.76 -29.32
N SER A 36 -11.26 17.84 -28.78
CA SER A 36 -11.49 18.21 -27.39
C SER A 36 -10.61 17.30 -26.54
N THR A 37 -9.41 17.78 -26.21
CA THR A 37 -8.64 17.24 -25.11
C THR A 37 -9.50 17.52 -23.90
N ALA A 38 -10.36 16.55 -23.59
CA ALA A 38 -10.83 16.36 -22.24
C ALA A 38 -9.56 16.35 -21.42
N ILE A 39 -9.29 17.49 -20.80
CA ILE A 39 -8.43 17.60 -19.65
C ILE A 39 -9.07 16.60 -18.70
N SER A 40 -8.57 15.37 -18.70
CA SER A 40 -8.77 14.46 -17.60
C SER A 40 -8.07 15.16 -16.45
N THR A 41 -8.86 16.01 -15.77
CA THR A 41 -8.65 16.30 -14.37
C THR A 41 -8.36 14.93 -13.78
N THR A 42 -7.09 14.69 -13.48
CA THR A 42 -6.71 13.50 -12.74
C THR A 42 -7.29 13.79 -11.37
N GLU A 43 -8.59 13.53 -11.22
CA GLU A 43 -9.19 13.43 -9.92
C GLU A 43 -8.31 12.43 -9.21
N ASN A 44 -7.67 12.91 -8.15
CA ASN A 44 -6.91 12.12 -7.23
C ASN A 44 -7.91 11.18 -6.54
N SER A 45 -8.41 10.20 -7.28
CA SER A 45 -9.49 9.32 -6.87
C SER A 45 -8.92 8.41 -5.80
N LYS A 46 -9.58 8.42 -4.65
CA LYS A 46 -9.22 7.57 -3.52
C LYS A 46 -9.14 6.10 -3.98
N PRO A 47 -8.14 5.32 -3.54
CA PRO A 47 -8.09 3.90 -3.89
C PRO A 47 -9.34 3.17 -3.37
N ASP A 48 -9.78 2.14 -4.11
CA ASP A 48 -10.95 1.33 -3.77
C ASP A 48 -10.88 0.78 -2.35
N VAL A 49 -9.69 0.34 -1.92
CA VAL A 49 -9.42 -0.05 -0.54
C VAL A 49 -8.25 0.75 0.02
N GLU A 50 -8.42 1.28 1.22
CA GLU A 50 -7.40 2.07 1.92
C GLU A 50 -6.98 1.38 3.23
N ILE A 51 -5.68 1.28 3.49
CA ILE A 51 -5.14 0.88 4.80
C ILE A 51 -5.11 2.12 5.70
N LEU A 52 -6.02 2.18 6.67
CA LEU A 52 -6.16 3.30 7.62
C LEU A 52 -5.12 3.25 8.74
N LYS A 53 -4.78 2.04 9.19
CA LYS A 53 -3.83 1.80 10.29
C LYS A 53 -3.25 0.40 10.19
N GLN A 54 -1.99 0.25 10.59
CA GLN A 54 -1.34 -1.05 10.71
C GLN A 54 -0.49 -1.15 11.98
N SER A 55 -0.35 -2.36 12.51
CA SER A 55 0.57 -2.68 13.61
C SER A 55 1.03 -4.13 13.54
N ALA A 56 2.29 -4.38 13.82
CA ALA A 56 2.87 -5.72 13.90
C ALA A 56 2.88 -6.27 15.33
N ASN A 57 2.64 -7.57 15.46
CA ASN A 57 2.91 -8.35 16.65
C ASN A 57 3.83 -9.53 16.30
N TYR A 58 4.89 -9.74 17.08
CA TYR A 58 5.83 -10.85 16.89
C TYR A 58 5.59 -11.92 17.96
N GLU A 59 5.44 -13.18 17.54
CA GLU A 59 5.35 -14.36 18.42
C GLU A 59 6.65 -15.17 18.34
N PRO A 60 7.53 -15.07 19.35
CA PRO A 60 8.84 -15.72 19.33
C PRO A 60 8.78 -17.25 19.28
N ALA A 61 7.75 -17.89 19.84
CA ALA A 61 7.66 -19.35 19.87
C ALA A 61 7.47 -19.96 18.47
N LEU A 62 6.89 -19.19 17.55
CA LEU A 62 6.59 -19.61 16.18
C LEU A 62 7.44 -18.87 15.14
N SER A 63 8.33 -17.96 15.59
CA SER A 63 9.02 -17.01 14.73
C SER A 63 8.07 -16.35 13.72
N SER A 64 6.88 -15.95 14.18
CA SER A 64 5.82 -15.44 13.30
C SER A 64 5.49 -13.98 13.58
N TYR A 65 5.06 -13.28 12.54
CA TYR A 65 4.51 -11.94 12.63
C TYR A 65 3.04 -11.97 12.24
N THR A 66 2.21 -11.31 13.05
CA THR A 66 0.84 -10.94 12.68
C THR A 66 0.78 -9.44 12.47
N ILE A 67 0.40 -9.00 11.26
CA ILE A 67 0.19 -7.59 10.93
C ILE A 67 -1.30 -7.30 10.93
N HIS A 68 -1.75 -6.56 11.94
CA HIS A 68 -3.13 -6.11 12.06
C HIS A 68 -3.36 -4.89 11.18
N CYS A 69 -4.17 -5.01 10.14
CA CYS A 69 -4.46 -3.93 9.19
C CYS A 69 -5.92 -3.50 9.29
N ARG A 70 -6.17 -2.26 9.71
CA ARG A 70 -7.50 -1.65 9.64
C ARG A 70 -7.68 -1.07 8.24
N VAL A 71 -8.54 -1.69 7.44
CA VAL A 71 -8.81 -1.31 6.06
C VAL A 71 -10.20 -0.72 5.90
N LYS A 72 -10.39 0.09 4.85
CA LYS A 72 -11.67 0.68 4.46
C LYS A 72 -12.00 0.38 3.01
N ASN A 73 -13.21 -0.14 2.77
CA ASN A 73 -13.79 -0.17 1.43
C ASN A 73 -14.34 1.22 1.12
N ASN A 74 -13.76 1.91 0.15
CA ASN A 74 -14.19 3.23 -0.31
C ASN A 74 -15.17 3.18 -1.47
N THR A 75 -15.48 1.99 -1.98
CA THR A 75 -16.45 1.80 -3.06
C THR A 75 -17.88 1.77 -2.51
N ASN A 76 -18.83 1.86 -3.44
CA ASN A 76 -20.26 1.68 -3.18
C ASN A 76 -20.72 0.23 -3.41
N GLU A 77 -19.78 -0.69 -3.62
CA GLU A 77 -20.04 -2.10 -3.97
C GLU A 77 -19.54 -3.04 -2.87
N LEU A 78 -20.11 -4.24 -2.83
CA LEU A 78 -19.59 -5.33 -2.00
C LEU A 78 -18.28 -5.81 -2.63
N ILE A 79 -17.19 -5.78 -1.88
CA ILE A 79 -15.97 -6.51 -2.27
C ILE A 79 -16.16 -7.96 -1.82
N THR A 80 -16.32 -8.89 -2.76
CA THR A 80 -16.48 -10.31 -2.48
C THR A 80 -15.21 -10.92 -1.91
N TYR A 81 -14.04 -10.44 -2.32
CA TYR A 81 -12.75 -10.87 -1.81
C TYR A 81 -11.68 -9.78 -1.94
N LEU A 82 -10.80 -9.69 -0.94
CA LEU A 82 -9.53 -9.00 -1.05
C LEU A 82 -8.41 -9.79 -0.38
N ASP A 83 -7.20 -9.68 -0.90
CA ASP A 83 -5.99 -10.12 -0.23
C ASP A 83 -5.10 -8.95 0.20
N LEU A 84 -4.31 -9.22 1.25
CA LEU A 84 -3.28 -8.37 1.79
C LEU A 84 -1.99 -9.15 1.78
N LYS A 85 -0.92 -8.50 1.32
CA LYS A 85 0.43 -9.05 1.39
C LYS A 85 1.29 -8.18 2.28
N ALA A 86 1.94 -8.81 3.24
CA ALA A 86 3.01 -8.22 4.02
C ALA A 86 4.36 -8.70 3.49
N THR A 87 5.31 -7.79 3.30
CA THR A 87 6.70 -8.12 2.95
C THR A 87 7.60 -7.68 4.10
N PHE A 88 8.44 -8.60 4.60
CA PHE A 88 9.33 -8.37 5.73
C PHE A 88 10.76 -8.21 5.26
N TYR A 89 11.48 -7.25 5.83
CA TYR A 89 12.83 -6.87 5.41
C TYR A 89 13.82 -6.88 6.57
N ASP A 90 15.06 -7.28 6.30
CA ASP A 90 16.17 -7.10 7.22
C ASP A 90 16.69 -5.66 7.25
N LYS A 91 17.68 -5.39 8.12
CA LYS A 91 18.32 -4.07 8.25
C LYS A 91 19.01 -3.57 6.98
N LYS A 92 19.35 -4.45 6.04
CA LYS A 92 19.98 -4.12 4.75
C LYS A 92 18.94 -3.91 3.64
N GLY A 93 17.65 -4.11 3.93
CA GLY A 93 16.56 -4.03 2.96
C GLY A 93 16.35 -5.32 2.15
N ASN A 94 16.96 -6.44 2.54
CA ASN A 94 16.68 -7.73 1.88
C ASN A 94 15.35 -8.29 2.38
N ILE A 95 14.57 -8.91 1.50
CA ILE A 95 13.35 -9.62 1.87
C ILE A 95 13.74 -10.87 2.69
N VAL A 96 13.20 -10.98 3.90
CA VAL A 96 13.37 -12.14 4.79
C VAL A 96 12.11 -13.00 4.92
N GLY A 97 11.01 -12.54 4.32
CA GLY A 97 9.81 -13.37 4.15
C GLY A 97 8.58 -12.55 3.80
N THR A 98 7.45 -13.24 3.73
CA THR A 98 6.15 -12.66 3.37
C THR A 98 5.05 -13.18 4.28
N GLY A 99 3.98 -12.40 4.43
CA GLY A 99 2.76 -12.80 5.11
C GLY A 99 1.53 -12.51 4.24
N ILE A 100 0.47 -13.27 4.46
CA ILE A 100 -0.78 -13.14 3.71
C ILE A 100 -1.94 -13.00 4.68
N GLY A 101 -2.88 -12.12 4.33
CA GLY A 101 -4.19 -11.99 4.96
C GLY A 101 -5.25 -11.82 3.90
N ASN A 102 -6.51 -12.09 4.23
CA ASN A 102 -7.61 -11.87 3.30
C ASN A 102 -8.90 -11.51 4.04
N ALA A 103 -9.80 -10.83 3.32
CA ALA A 103 -11.17 -10.65 3.76
C ALA A 103 -12.13 -11.02 2.63
N ALA A 104 -13.28 -11.56 3.03
CA ALA A 104 -14.40 -11.78 2.14
C ALA A 104 -15.61 -10.97 2.62
N ASN A 105 -16.57 -10.78 1.72
CA ASN A 105 -17.84 -10.09 1.98
C ASN A 105 -17.60 -8.73 2.69
N PHE A 106 -16.77 -7.89 2.09
CA PHE A 106 -16.41 -6.59 2.64
C PHE A 106 -17.34 -5.51 2.10
N ALA A 107 -18.38 -5.21 2.90
CA ALA A 107 -19.46 -4.31 2.53
C ALA A 107 -18.96 -2.91 2.10
N ALA A 108 -19.72 -2.29 1.19
CA ALA A 108 -19.52 -0.93 0.73
C ALA A 108 -19.37 0.06 1.90
N GLY A 109 -18.39 0.96 1.82
CA GLY A 109 -18.13 1.98 2.85
C GLY A 109 -17.63 1.46 4.21
N ALA A 110 -17.56 0.14 4.42
CA ALA A 110 -17.25 -0.44 5.72
C ALA A 110 -15.75 -0.41 6.04
N GLU A 111 -15.44 -0.56 7.32
CA GLU A 111 -14.09 -0.73 7.83
C GLU A 111 -13.96 -2.10 8.51
N LYS A 112 -12.85 -2.79 8.28
CA LYS A 112 -12.59 -4.13 8.82
C LYS A 112 -11.13 -4.25 9.24
N THR A 113 -10.84 -5.05 10.25
CA THR A 113 -9.46 -5.47 10.56
C THR A 113 -9.18 -6.77 9.82
N VAL A 114 -8.07 -6.81 9.09
CA VAL A 114 -7.57 -7.99 8.41
C VAL A 114 -6.15 -8.25 8.89
N ASP A 115 -5.89 -9.49 9.27
CA ASP A 115 -4.59 -9.90 9.78
C ASP A 115 -3.80 -10.58 8.67
N ALA A 116 -2.61 -10.06 8.36
CA ALA A 116 -1.65 -10.74 7.50
C ALA A 116 -0.62 -11.48 8.36
N ILE A 117 -0.47 -12.79 8.14
CA ILE A 117 0.38 -13.64 8.98
C ILE A 117 1.57 -14.13 8.15
N GLY A 118 2.78 -13.86 8.63
CA GLY A 118 4.03 -14.43 8.14
C GLY A 118 4.60 -15.43 9.13
N LEU A 119 5.12 -16.56 8.64
CA LEU A 119 5.70 -17.64 9.44
C LEU A 119 7.19 -17.78 9.15
N ASP A 120 7.96 -18.23 10.14
CA ASP A 120 9.42 -18.41 10.05
C ASP A 120 10.16 -17.14 9.57
N ILE A 121 9.74 -15.99 10.08
CA ILE A 121 10.31 -14.68 9.75
C ILE A 121 11.39 -14.35 10.77
N GLN A 122 12.64 -14.39 10.34
CA GLN A 122 13.79 -14.12 11.19
C GLN A 122 14.51 -12.84 10.75
N ASN A 123 15.18 -12.17 11.69
CA ASN A 123 15.98 -10.97 11.43
C ASN A 123 15.22 -9.82 10.75
N CYS A 124 13.90 -9.74 10.95
CA CYS A 124 13.07 -8.65 10.44
C CYS A 124 13.33 -7.35 11.23
N GLU A 125 13.60 -6.27 10.50
CA GLU A 125 13.74 -4.90 11.02
C GLU A 125 12.55 -4.02 10.58
N ASN A 126 12.02 -4.25 9.38
CA ASN A 126 10.93 -3.47 8.82
C ASN A 126 9.94 -4.34 8.04
N TYR A 127 8.73 -3.84 7.83
CA TYR A 127 7.73 -4.47 6.98
C TYR A 127 6.96 -3.44 6.15
N GLU A 128 6.43 -3.90 5.03
CA GLU A 128 5.49 -3.16 4.19
C GLU A 128 4.23 -4.00 4.01
N VAL A 129 3.08 -3.34 3.82
CA VAL A 129 1.81 -4.01 3.55
C VAL A 129 1.18 -3.38 2.31
N GLU A 130 0.68 -4.24 1.42
CA GLU A 130 -0.01 -3.85 0.20
C GLU A 130 -1.37 -4.55 0.11
N ILE A 131 -2.36 -3.84 -0.43
CA ILE A 131 -3.59 -4.45 -0.95
C ILE A 131 -3.22 -5.13 -2.26
N GLY A 132 -3.50 -6.43 -2.39
CA GLY A 132 -3.28 -7.14 -3.64
C GLY A 132 -4.57 -7.20 -4.46
N ASN A 133 -5.09 -8.39 -4.69
CA ASN A 133 -6.30 -8.59 -5.49
C ASN A 133 -7.53 -8.05 -4.77
N VAL A 134 -8.42 -7.41 -5.52
CA VAL A 134 -9.75 -6.98 -5.09
C VAL A 134 -10.76 -7.49 -6.11
N MET A 135 -11.79 -8.19 -5.64
CA MET A 135 -12.89 -8.73 -6.46
C MET A 135 -14.21 -8.19 -5.93
N ASN A 136 -15.06 -7.67 -6.82
CA ASN A 136 -16.42 -7.19 -6.53
C ASN A 136 -17.47 -8.21 -6.97
#